data_AF-A0A7S1EKW3-F1
#
_entry.id   AF-A0A7S1EKW3-F1
#
_cell.length_a   1.000
_cell.length_b   1.000
_cell.length_c   1.000
_cell.angle_alpha   90.00
_cell.angle_beta   90.00
_cell.angle_gamma   90.00
#
_symmetry.space_group_name_H-M   'P 1'
#
loop_
_entity.id
_entity.type
_entity.pdbx_description
1 polymer ?
#
loop_
_entity_poly.entity_id
_entity_poly.type
_entity_poly.pdbx_seq_one_letter_code
_entity_poly.pdbx_strand_id
1 'polypeptide(L)'
;SDVITPPFQGFPTAATGFFRELALNQSREWFAEHKTDYERFVRAPLGALLEAVTARLATTPLPLVGDPKRSVFRIHRDVRFGADKSPYKTNASAVWSRDGS
;
A
#
# COMPACT_ATOMS: atom_id res chain seq x y z
N SER A 1 15.19 6.21 16.15
CA SER A 1 15.20 7.24 15.10
C SER A 1 13.78 7.43 14.61
N ASP A 2 13.13 8.48 15.09
CA ASP A 2 11.82 8.90 14.59
C ASP A 2 11.99 9.34 13.14
N VAL A 3 11.59 8.47 12.20
CA VAL A 3 11.44 8.88 10.81
C VAL A 3 10.21 9.78 10.80
N ILE A 4 10.41 11.08 10.57
CA ILE A 4 9.29 12.00 10.37
C ILE A 4 8.66 11.63 9.02
N THR A 5 7.65 10.78 9.06
CA THR A 5 6.80 10.52 7.90
C THR A 5 5.99 11.78 7.63
N PRO A 6 5.97 12.30 6.39
CA PRO A 6 5.16 13.46 6.06
C PRO A 6 3.67 13.18 6.33
N PRO A 7 2.89 14.18 6.79
CA PRO A 7 1.48 14.00 7.09
C PRO A 7 0.71 13.51 5.87
N PHE A 8 -0.28 12.64 6.07
CA PHE A 8 -1.10 12.13 4.96
C PHE A 8 -1.83 13.27 4.23
N GLN A 9 -1.45 13.51 2.97
CA GLN A 9 -2.04 14.53 2.09
C GLN A 9 -3.05 13.94 1.09
N GLY A 10 -3.43 12.67 1.24
CA GLY A 10 -4.20 11.94 0.23
C GLY A 10 -3.32 11.17 -0.75
N PHE A 11 -3.97 10.40 -1.62
CA PHE A 11 -3.32 9.75 -2.76
C PHE A 11 -3.29 10.72 -3.95
N PRO A 12 -2.16 10.88 -4.66
CA PRO A 12 -2.13 11.67 -5.87
C PRO A 12 -2.95 11.00 -6.98
N THR A 13 -3.45 11.78 -7.94
CA THR A 13 -4.13 11.23 -9.15
C THR A 13 -3.24 10.25 -9.92
N ALA A 14 -1.92 10.41 -9.85
CA ALA A 14 -0.96 9.47 -10.43
C ALA A 14 -1.10 8.03 -9.87
N ALA A 15 -1.62 7.85 -8.64
CA ALA A 15 -1.83 6.53 -8.06
C ALA A 15 -2.90 5.72 -8.83
N THR A 16 -4.01 6.36 -9.21
CA THR A 16 -5.04 5.69 -10.03
C THR A 16 -4.55 5.49 -11.46
N GLY A 17 -3.75 6.43 -11.98
CA GLY A 17 -3.01 6.27 -13.24
C GLY A 17 -2.15 5.01 -13.27
N PHE A 18 -1.28 4.86 -12.27
CA PHE A 18 -0.42 3.69 -12.09
C PHE A 18 -1.21 2.37 -12.11
N PHE A 19 -2.33 2.28 -11.38
CA PHE A 19 -3.11 1.04 -11.34
C PHE A 19 -3.81 0.71 -12.67
N ARG A 20 -4.21 1.71 -13.45
CA ARG A 20 -4.74 1.48 -14.81
C ARG A 20 -3.66 0.93 -15.73
N GLU A 21 -2.45 1.48 -15.70
CA GLU A 21 -1.34 0.99 -16.51
C GLU A 21 -0.89 -0.41 -16.08
N LEU A 22 -0.83 -0.65 -14.76
CA LEU A 22 -0.53 -1.98 -14.23
C LEU A 22 -1.57 -3.02 -14.67
N ALA A 23 -2.85 -2.64 -14.75
CA ALA A 23 -3.91 -3.52 -15.24
C ALA A 23 -3.71 -3.94 -16.71
N LEU A 24 -3.08 -3.08 -17.53
CA LEU A 24 -2.81 -3.36 -18.94
C LEU A 24 -1.54 -4.19 -19.16
N ASN A 25 -0.52 -4.02 -18.31
CA ASN A 25 0.80 -4.62 -18.55
C ASN A 25 1.00 -5.97 -17.83
N GLN A 26 0.57 -6.11 -16.56
CA GLN A 26 0.67 -7.35 -15.76
C GLN A 26 1.98 -8.16 -15.90
N SER A 27 3.12 -7.50 -16.10
CA SER A 27 4.44 -8.14 -16.27
C SER A 27 5.44 -7.68 -15.22
N ARG A 28 6.41 -8.55 -14.90
CA ARG A 28 7.41 -8.28 -13.85
C ARG A 28 8.39 -7.21 -14.28
N GLU A 29 8.71 -7.20 -15.56
CA GLU A 29 9.61 -6.28 -16.23
C GLU A 29 9.03 -4.86 -16.17
N TRP A 30 7.77 -4.71 -16.58
CA TRP A 30 7.08 -3.41 -16.50
C TRP A 30 6.99 -2.91 -15.06
N PHE A 31 6.65 -3.79 -14.10
CA PHE A 31 6.59 -3.38 -12.70
C PHE A 31 7.97 -2.97 -12.16
N ALA A 32 9.05 -3.63 -12.57
CA ALA A 32 10.40 -3.29 -12.15
C ALA A 32 10.79 -1.86 -12.59
N GLU A 33 10.45 -1.50 -13.83
CA GLU A 33 10.67 -0.16 -14.39
C GLU A 33 9.84 0.92 -13.67
N HIS A 34 8.61 0.58 -13.26
CA HIS A 34 7.67 1.52 -12.61
C HIS A 34 7.65 1.37 -11.08
N LYS A 35 8.62 0.66 -10.51
CA LYS A 35 8.67 0.39 -9.06
C LYS A 35 8.78 1.69 -8.26
N THR A 36 9.55 2.65 -8.75
CA THR A 36 9.70 3.97 -8.10
C THR A 36 8.38 4.72 -8.05
N ASP A 37 7.57 4.63 -9.10
CA ASP A 37 6.24 5.24 -9.15
C ASP A 37 5.27 4.56 -8.19
N TYR A 38 5.30 3.23 -8.10
CA TYR A 38 4.55 2.50 -7.07
C TYR A 38 4.94 2.95 -5.66
N GLU A 39 6.23 3.02 -5.35
CA GLU A 39 6.72 3.44 -4.04
C GLU A 39 6.27 4.87 -3.71
N ARG A 40 6.38 5.78 -4.69
CA ARG A 40 6.06 7.20 -4.51
C ARG A 40 4.57 7.51 -4.46
N PHE A 41 3.79 6.96 -5.39
CA PHE A 41 2.39 7.34 -5.58
C PHE A 41 1.43 6.48 -4.76
N VAL A 42 1.84 5.26 -4.38
CA VAL A 42 0.97 4.30 -3.70
C VAL A 42 1.50 3.97 -2.31
N ARG A 43 2.73 3.42 -2.21
CA ARG A 43 3.22 2.86 -0.94
C ARG A 43 3.49 3.93 0.11
N ALA A 44 4.14 5.02 -0.25
CA ALA A 44 4.43 6.11 0.69
C ALA A 44 3.13 6.80 1.20
N PRO A 45 2.16 7.20 0.35
CA PRO A 45 0.89 7.75 0.83
C PRO A 45 0.08 6.77 1.68
N LEU A 46 0.10 5.47 1.36
CA LEU A 46 -0.56 4.45 2.18
C LEU A 46 0.10 4.30 3.56
N GLY A 47 1.43 4.39 3.63
CA GLY A 47 2.18 4.45 4.90
C GLY A 47 1.80 5.67 5.74
N ALA A 48 1.75 6.85 5.12
CA ALA A 48 1.31 8.08 5.80
C ALA A 48 -0.15 7.96 6.30
N LEU A 49 -1.04 7.32 5.53
CA LEU A 49 -2.41 7.04 5.98
C LEU A 49 -2.43 6.12 7.20
N LEU A 50 -1.64 5.03 7.18
CA LEU A 50 -1.50 4.11 8.31
C LEU A 50 -1.13 4.84 9.59
N GLU A 51 -0.08 5.67 9.54
CA GLU A 51 0.38 6.43 10.70
C GLU A 51 -0.65 7.47 11.16
N ALA A 52 -1.26 8.21 10.24
CA ALA A 52 -2.25 9.23 10.58
C ALA A 52 -3.47 8.64 11.29
N VAL A 53 -3.97 7.49 10.82
CA VAL A 53 -5.08 6.79 11.47
C VAL A 53 -4.64 6.17 12.79
N THR A 54 -3.45 5.58 12.87
CA THR A 54 -2.89 5.05 14.13
C THR A 54 -2.82 6.13 15.20
N ALA A 55 -2.32 7.32 14.87
CA ALA A 55 -2.25 8.46 15.79
C ALA A 55 -3.65 8.87 16.28
N ARG A 56 -4.66 8.84 15.40
CA ARG A 56 -6.06 9.12 15.78
C ARG A 56 -6.67 8.02 16.65
N LEU A 57 -6.36 6.76 16.39
CA LEU A 57 -6.89 5.63 17.16
C LEU A 57 -6.26 5.55 18.56
N ALA A 58 -5.05 6.05 18.74
CA ALA A 58 -4.39 6.15 20.05
C ALA A 58 -5.16 7.03 21.06
N THR A 59 -6.05 7.91 20.59
CA THR A 59 -6.93 8.71 21.46
C THR A 59 -8.28 8.04 21.72
N THR A 60 -8.45 6.78 21.35
CA THR A 60 -9.69 6.00 21.47
C THR A 60 -9.42 4.72 22.27
N PRO A 61 -10.45 4.05 22.82
CA PRO A 61 -10.26 2.75 23.48
C PRO A 61 -10.01 1.59 22.50
N LEU A 62 -9.92 1.84 21.19
CA LEU A 62 -9.65 0.81 20.19
C LEU A 62 -8.14 0.54 20.12
N PRO A 63 -7.67 -0.67 20.48
CA PRO A 63 -6.25 -1.00 20.47
C PRO A 63 -5.84 -1.47 19.06
N LEU A 64 -5.97 -0.59 18.08
CA LEU A 64 -5.67 -0.87 16.68
C LEU A 64 -4.50 -0.01 16.21
N VAL A 65 -3.50 -0.66 15.63
CA VAL A 65 -2.26 -0.05 15.16
C VAL A 65 -2.00 -0.49 13.73
N GLY A 66 -1.54 0.46 12.92
CA GLY A 66 -1.04 0.24 11.57
C GLY A 66 0.43 0.64 11.49
N ASP A 67 1.29 -0.31 11.10
CA ASP A 67 2.71 -0.11 10.83
C ASP A 67 2.96 -0.16 9.31
N PRO A 68 3.46 0.91 8.67
CA PRO A 68 3.73 0.93 7.22
C PRO A 68 4.59 -0.22 6.69
N LYS A 69 5.39 -0.87 7.54
CA LYS A 69 6.25 -2.00 7.16
C LYS A 69 5.54 -3.34 7.27
N ARG A 70 4.58 -3.50 8.17
CA ARG A 70 3.93 -4.78 8.48
C ARG A 70 2.48 -4.86 8.00
N SER A 71 1.77 -3.75 8.09
CA SER A 71 0.35 -3.65 7.82
C SER A 71 0.00 -3.49 6.34
N VAL A 72 0.96 -3.16 5.48
CA VAL A 72 0.74 -3.05 4.03
C VAL A 72 0.82 -4.44 3.39
N PHE A 73 -0.25 -4.83 2.70
CA PHE A 73 -0.25 -6.10 1.96
C PHE A 73 0.64 -6.03 0.72
N ARG A 74 1.29 -7.15 0.39
CA ARG A 74 2.05 -7.28 -0.85
C ARG A 74 1.18 -7.00 -2.08
N ILE A 75 1.75 -6.27 -3.03
CA ILE A 75 1.14 -6.04 -4.35
C ILE A 75 1.08 -7.32 -5.19
N HIS A 76 1.91 -8.32 -4.90
CA HIS A 76 1.91 -9.59 -5.63
C HIS A 76 0.64 -10.41 -5.32
N ARG A 77 0.04 -10.96 -6.37
CA ARG A 77 -1.09 -11.90 -6.27
C ARG A 77 -0.58 -13.30 -5.95
N ASP A 78 -1.35 -14.04 -5.15
CA ASP A 78 -1.16 -15.50 -5.06
C ASP A 78 -1.94 -16.17 -6.19
N VAL A 79 -1.23 -16.72 -7.17
CA VAL A 79 -1.82 -17.25 -8.42
C VAL A 79 -1.81 -18.77 -8.47
N ARG A 80 -1.40 -19.46 -7.41
CA ARG A 80 -1.21 -20.93 -7.44
C ARG A 80 -2.48 -21.67 -7.86
N PHE A 81 -3.64 -21.22 -7.38
CA PHE A 81 -4.92 -21.88 -7.62
C PHE A 81 -5.89 -21.05 -8.49
N GLY A 82 -5.53 -19.83 -8.90
CA GLY A 82 -6.38 -18.96 -9.71
C GLY A 82 -6.33 -19.29 -11.20
N ALA A 83 -7.45 -19.13 -11.91
CA ALA A 83 -7.48 -19.18 -13.37
C ALA A 83 -6.74 -17.98 -13.99
N ASP A 84 -6.91 -16.80 -13.38
CA ASP A 84 -6.12 -15.61 -13.67
C ASP A 84 -4.72 -15.72 -13.05
N LYS A 85 -3.69 -15.64 -13.90
CA LYS A 85 -2.27 -15.73 -13.52
C LYS A 85 -1.57 -14.37 -13.45
N SER A 86 -2.32 -13.28 -13.53
CA SER A 86 -1.82 -11.92 -13.37
C SER A 86 -0.99 -11.77 -12.08
N PRO A 87 0.31 -11.42 -12.16
CA PRO A 87 1.22 -11.47 -11.02
C PRO A 87 0.95 -10.38 -9.97
N TYR A 88 0.20 -9.33 -10.32
CA TYR A 88 -0.01 -8.17 -9.47
C TYR A 88 -1.48 -7.89 -9.17
N LYS A 89 -1.70 -7.26 -8.03
CA LYS A 89 -2.96 -6.64 -7.64
C LYS A 89 -3.05 -5.25 -8.28
N THR A 90 -4.23 -4.87 -8.74
CA THR A 90 -4.53 -3.55 -9.31
C THR A 90 -5.15 -2.60 -8.27
N ASN A 91 -4.89 -2.89 -6.99
CA ASN A 91 -5.31 -2.10 -5.85
C ASN A 91 -4.23 -2.15 -4.75
N ALA A 92 -4.27 -1.17 -3.86
CA ALA A 92 -3.49 -1.18 -2.62
C ALA A 92 -4.38 -1.59 -1.45
N SER A 93 -3.81 -2.21 -0.43
CA SER A 93 -4.55 -2.62 0.77
C SER A 93 -3.62 -2.62 1.98
N ALA A 94 -4.17 -2.29 3.13
CA ALA A 94 -3.50 -2.39 4.42
C ALA A 94 -4.51 -2.72 5.53
N VAL A 95 -4.01 -3.07 6.72
CA VAL A 95 -4.84 -3.43 7.89
C VAL A 95 -4.40 -2.66 9.13
N TRP A 96 -5.35 -2.28 9.99
CA TRP A 96 -5.04 -1.94 11.38
C TRP A 96 -5.48 -3.12 12.24
N SER A 97 -4.57 -3.66 13.02
CA SER A 97 -4.81 -4.81 13.89
C SER A 97 -4.23 -4.55 15.28
N ARG A 98 -4.45 -5.47 16.22
CA ARG A 98 -3.98 -5.30 17.60
C ARG A 98 -2.45 -5.31 17.73
N ASP A 99 -1.76 -5.94 16.79
CA ASP A 99 -0.30 -6.10 16.81
C ASP A 99 0.42 -5.47 15.59
N GLY A 100 -0.35 -4.84 14.69
CA GLY A 100 0.17 -4.21 13.48
C GLY A 100 0.45 -5.18 12.32
N SER A 101 -0.01 -6.43 12.37
CA SER A 101 0.08 -7.42 11.28
C SER A 101 -1.25 -8.00 10.82
#